data_AF-A0A520M3Y6-F1
#
_entry.id   AF-A0A520M3Y6-F1
#
_cell.length_a   1.000
_cell.length_b   1.000
_cell.length_c   1.000
_cell.angle_alpha   90.00
_cell.angle_beta   90.00
_cell.angle_gamma   90.00
#
_symmetry.space_group_name_H-M   'P 1'
#
loop_
_entity.id
_entity.type
_entity.pdbx_description
1 polymer ?
#
loop_
_entity_poly.entity_id
_entity_poly.type
_entity_poly.pdbx_seq_one_letter_code
_entity_poly.pdbx_strand_id
1 'polypeptide(L)' 'MERTVLLIRSKTNGGKALNEFSDALRRMEGTLEIDLDCLGDDAEAWDGVLTQILESELCVCI' A
#
# COMPACT_ATOMS: atom_id res chain seq x y z
N MET A 1 14.84 2.93 -10.04
CA MET A 1 14.06 1.68 -10.07
C MET A 1 12.68 2.11 -9.59
N GLU A 2 11.69 2.10 -10.48
CA GLU A 2 10.39 2.71 -10.21
C GLU A 2 9.70 1.92 -9.09
N ARG A 3 9.53 2.53 -7.92
CA ARG A 3 8.96 1.87 -6.73
C ARG A 3 7.53 2.33 -6.55
N THR A 4 6.60 1.39 -6.45
CA THR A 4 5.19 1.67 -6.21
C THR A 4 4.82 1.26 -4.78
N VAL A 5 4.14 2.12 -4.04
CA VAL A 5 3.59 1.78 -2.73
C VAL A 5 2.09 1.58 -2.89
N LEU A 6 1.59 0.45 -2.39
CA LEU A 6 0.17 0.11 -2.34
C LEU A 6 -0.26 0.09 -0.88
N LEU A 7 -1.05 1.09 -0.48
CA LEU A 7 -1.67 1.18 0.84
C LEU A 7 -3.04 0.52 0.77
N ILE A 8 -3.29 -0.45 1.64
CA ILE A 8 -4.56 -1.19 1.69
C ILE A 8 -5.13 -1.11 3.10
N ARG A 9 -6.44 -0.93 3.21
CA ARG A 9 -7.15 -1.31 4.44
C ARG A 9 -7.78 -2.69 4.28
N SER A 10 -7.10 -3.72 4.78
CA SER A 10 -7.51 -5.12 4.61
C SER A 10 -8.91 -5.45 5.16
N LYS A 11 -9.40 -4.69 6.14
CA LYS A 11 -10.77 -4.83 6.68
C LYS A 11 -11.85 -4.22 5.80
N THR A 12 -11.48 -3.40 4.83
CA THR A 12 -12.43 -2.81 3.89
C THR A 12 -12.71 -3.83 2.80
N ASN A 13 -13.95 -4.31 2.73
CA ASN A 13 -14.32 -5.28 1.71
C ASN A 13 -14.40 -4.58 0.35
N GLY A 14 -13.27 -4.51 -0.34
CA GLY A 14 -13.18 -4.04 -1.71
C GLY A 14 -14.03 -4.96 -2.59
N GLY A 15 -15.00 -4.39 -3.30
CA GLY A 15 -15.77 -5.17 -4.28
C GLY A 15 -14.83 -5.84 -5.31
N LYS A 16 -15.37 -6.79 -6.09
CA LYS A 16 -14.59 -7.61 -7.05
C LYS A 16 -13.59 -6.82 -7.90
N ALA A 17 -14.00 -5.68 -8.45
CA ALA A 17 -13.15 -4.83 -9.29
C ALA A 17 -11.96 -4.22 -8.53
N LEU A 18 -12.14 -3.89 -7.25
CA LEU A 18 -11.08 -3.32 -6.41
C LEU A 18 -10.03 -4.38 -6.07
N ASN A 19 -10.47 -5.62 -5.83
CA ASN A 19 -9.58 -6.76 -5.60
C ASN A 19 -8.79 -7.13 -6.87
N GLU A 20 -9.44 -7.10 -8.03
CA GLU A 20 -8.75 -7.33 -9.32
C GLU A 20 -7.70 -6.25 -9.60
N PHE A 21 -8.00 -4.99 -9.27
CA PHE A 21 -7.06 -3.89 -9.42
C PHE A 21 -5.88 -3.98 -8.44
N SER A 22 -6.12 -4.28 -7.16
CA SER A 22 -5.05 -4.47 -6.18
C SER A 22 -4.16 -5.68 -6.53
N ASP A 23 -4.74 -6.77 -7.02
CA ASP A 23 -4.00 -7.93 -7.52
C ASP A 23 -3.14 -7.61 -8.75
N ALA A 24 -3.60 -6.71 -9.63
CA ALA A 24 -2.79 -6.24 -10.75
C ALA A 24 -1.56 -5.44 -10.27
N LEU A 25 -1.74 -4.54 -9.29
CA LEU A 25 -0.65 -3.76 -8.71
C LEU A 25 0.37 -4.64 -7.98
N ARG A 26 -0.10 -5.66 -7.23
CA ARG A 26 0.78 -6.64 -6.56
C ARG A 26 1.69 -7.40 -7.52
N ARG A 27 1.30 -7.55 -8.79
CA ARG A 27 2.09 -8.22 -9.82
C ARG A 27 3.09 -7.29 -10.51
N MET A 28 2.99 -5.98 -10.30
CA MET A 28 4.00 -5.05 -10.81
C MET A 28 5.30 -5.21 -10.02
N GLU A 29 6.42 -5.26 -10.74
CA GLU A 29 7.74 -5.32 -10.14
C GLU A 29 7.99 -4.03 -9.33
N GLY A 30 8.53 -4.16 -8.12
CA GLY A 30 8.79 -3.00 -7.26
C GLY A 30 7.60 -2.49 -6.46
N THR A 31 6.47 -3.20 -6.44
CA THR A 31 5.34 -2.89 -5.56
C THR A 31 5.61 -3.31 -4.12
N LEU A 32 5.48 -2.36 -3.19
CA LEU A 32 5.46 -2.58 -1.75
C LEU A 32 4.03 -2.43 -1.24
N GLU A 33 3.47 -3.50 -0.69
CA GLU A 33 2.16 -3.47 -0.04
C GLU A 33 2.27 -3.15 1.45
N ILE A 34 1.43 -2.25 1.93
CA ILE A 34 1.35 -1.84 3.34
C ILE A 34 -0.11 -1.93 3.79
N ASP A 35 -0.39 -2.83 4.74
CA ASP A 35 -1.70 -2.91 5.37
C ASP A 35 -1.82 -1.87 6.48
N LEU A 36 -2.65 -0.86 6.25
CA LEU A 36 -2.92 0.23 7.20
C LEU A 36 -3.58 -0.27 8.49
N ASP A 37 -4.30 -1.40 8.44
CA ASP A 37 -4.93 -1.99 9.63
C ASP A 37 -3.91 -2.56 10.62
N CYS A 38 -2.66 -2.81 10.18
CA CYS A 38 -1.57 -3.30 11.02
C CYS A 38 -0.80 -2.18 11.73
N LEU A 39 -0.94 -0.92 11.29
CA LEU A 39 -0.18 0.21 11.83
C LEU A 39 -0.76 0.74 13.15
N GLY A 40 -2.10 0.71 13.29
CA GLY A 40 -2.76 1.25 14.48
C GLY A 40 -2.32 2.69 14.78
N ASP A 41 -2.01 2.95 16.06
CA ASP A 41 -1.52 4.25 16.56
C ASP A 41 0.01 4.29 16.75
N ASP A 42 0.76 3.36 16.13
CA ASP A 42 2.21 3.27 16.27
C ASP A 42 2.92 4.34 15.43
N ALA A 43 3.38 5.40 16.09
CA ALA A 43 4.05 6.52 15.45
C ALA A 43 5.35 6.14 14.71
N GLU A 44 6.13 5.18 15.23
CA GLU A 44 7.36 4.73 14.57
C GLU A 44 7.06 3.95 13.30
N ALA A 45 6.02 3.11 13.34
CA ALA A 45 5.54 2.40 12.16
C ALA A 45 5.05 3.39 11.08
N TRP A 46 4.33 4.43 11.48
CA TRP A 46 3.88 5.50 10.58
C TRP A 46 5.03 6.27 9.94
N ASP A 47 6.08 6.61 10.70
CA ASP A 47 7.28 7.26 10.14
C ASP A 47 7.97 6.39 9.09
N GLY A 48 8.04 5.07 9.32
CA GLY A 48 8.54 4.11 8.36
C GLY A 48 7.72 4.10 7.06
N VAL A 49 6.39 4.04 7.18
CA VAL A 49 5.47 4.06 6.02
C VAL A 49 5.55 5.38 5.25
N LEU A 50 5.59 6.52 5.95
CA LEU A 50 5.75 7.84 5.32
C LEU A 50 7.05 7.94 4.53
N THR A 51 8.15 7.40 5.07
CA THR A 51 9.43 7.34 4.36
C THR A 51 9.29 6.52 3.07
N GLN A 52 8.65 5.35 3.12
CA GLN A 52 8.42 4.53 1.91
C GLN A 52 7.58 5.26 0.85
N ILE A 53 6.57 6.02 1.28
CA ILE A 53 5.72 6.81 0.38
C ILE A 53 6.51 7.95 -0.27
N LEU A 54 7.34 8.66 0.51
CA LEU A 54 8.14 9.78 -0.01
C LEU A 54 9.24 9.34 -0.97
N GLU A 55 9.74 8.11 -0.80
CA GLU A 55 10.74 7.51 -1.68
C GLU A 55 10.14 6.81 -2.90
N SER A 56 8.81 6.65 -2.96
CA SER A 56 8.13 5.99 -4.07
C SER A 56 7.80 6.96 -5.20
N GLU A 57 7.77 6.45 -6.43
CA GLU A 57 7.34 7.24 -7.58
C GLU A 57 5.81 7.29 -7.68
N LEU A 58 5.16 6.23 -7.20
CA LEU A 58 3.71 6.11 -7.17
C LEU A 58 3.27 5.61 -5.79
N CYS A 59 2.19 6.19 -5.28
CA CYS A 59 1.50 5.73 -4.09
C CYS A 59 0.00 5.58 -4.41
N VAL A 60 -0.53 4.36 -4.26
CA VAL A 60 -1.94 4.05 -4.49
C VAL A 60 -2.57 3.65 -3.15
N CYS A 61 -3.67 4.31 -2.77
CA CYS A 61 -4.41 3.98 -1.57
C CYS A 61 -5.77 3.39 -1.95
N ILE A 62 -6.09 2.22 -1.38
CA ILE A 62 -7.27 1.42 -1.70
C ILE A 62 -8.05 1.07 -0.43
#